data_AF-A0A3D0NDW9-F1
#
_entry.id   AF-A0A3D0NDW9-F1
#
_cell.length_a   1.000
_cell.length_b   1.000
_cell.length_c   1.000
_cell.angle_alpha   90.00
_cell.angle_beta   90.00
_cell.angle_gamma   90.00
#
_symmetry.space_group_name_H-M   'P 1'
#
loop_
_entity.id
_entity.type
_entity.pdbx_description
1 polymer ?
#
loop_
_entity_poly.entity_id
_entity_poly.type
_entity_poly.pdbx_seq_one_letter_code
_entity_poly.pdbx_strand_id
1 'polypeptide(L)'
;MAADIEILFQRLQQANSAEKRPDRAVRDYVRSITKTPFSGPLTESRLSKTIAYAKRPELRNGHTAKVSVPKTDITLEIQLFENHEAEAQTQTKITVSVLKYDGYSKTLFAQQEPWQEIEKVIAETELNTDTNASIAHSPSTEDPLAKFQAEAMASLSSHDTNVVSDTSEEEKLLSQMQLDAANALAGLTSHLDRQ
;
A
#
# COMPACT_ATOMS: atom_id res chain seq x y z
N MET A 1 14.56 5.77 -2.01
CA MET A 1 14.06 6.79 -2.96
C MET A 1 13.17 6.09 -3.98
N ALA A 2 11.97 6.61 -4.27
CA ALA A 2 11.14 6.07 -5.34
C ALA A 2 11.68 6.54 -6.70
N ALA A 3 11.80 5.63 -7.66
CA ALA A 3 12.19 5.98 -9.03
C ALA A 3 10.99 6.60 -9.76
N ASP A 4 11.24 7.33 -10.84
CA ASP A 4 10.15 7.88 -11.65
C ASP A 4 9.39 6.76 -12.38
N ILE A 5 8.06 6.79 -12.33
CA ILE A 5 7.21 5.84 -13.04
C ILE A 5 7.37 5.90 -14.56
N GLU A 6 7.81 7.04 -15.10
CA GLU A 6 8.16 7.13 -16.52
C GLU A 6 9.32 6.22 -16.89
N ILE A 7 10.31 6.07 -15.99
CA ILE A 7 11.44 5.15 -16.18
C ILE A 7 10.94 3.71 -16.25
N LEU A 8 9.97 3.35 -15.38
CA LEU A 8 9.34 2.03 -15.42
C LEU A 8 8.72 1.76 -16.80
N PHE A 9 7.93 2.71 -17.33
CA PHE A 9 7.28 2.56 -18.63
C PHE A 9 8.26 2.52 -19.80
N GLN A 10 9.30 3.35 -19.80
CA GLN A 10 10.33 3.31 -20.82
C GLN A 10 11.06 1.96 -20.85
N ARG A 11 11.43 1.42 -19.68
CA ARG A 11 12.10 0.12 -19.59
C ARG A 11 11.20 -1.03 -20.00
N LEU A 12 9.91 -0.98 -19.64
CA LEU A 12 8.93 -1.95 -20.10
C LEU A 12 8.74 -1.90 -21.62
N GLN A 13 8.67 -0.70 -22.21
CA GLN A 13 8.59 -0.52 -23.65
C GLN A 13 9.83 -1.10 -24.35
N GLN A 14 11.02 -0.84 -23.81
CA GLN A 14 12.28 -1.39 -24.34
C GLN A 14 12.29 -2.92 -24.27
N ALA A 15 11.89 -3.50 -23.13
CA ALA A 15 11.82 -4.95 -22.94
C ALA A 15 10.76 -5.61 -23.85
N ASN A 16 9.60 -4.97 -24.02
CA ASN A 16 8.52 -5.47 -24.88
C ASN A 16 8.88 -5.39 -26.38
N SER A 17 9.83 -4.52 -26.73
CA SER A 17 10.34 -4.36 -28.10
C SER A 17 11.53 -5.28 -28.40
N ALA A 18 11.90 -6.18 -27.47
CA ALA A 18 13.02 -7.09 -27.68
C ALA A 18 12.72 -8.09 -28.81
N GLU A 19 13.65 -8.20 -29.75
CA GLU A 19 13.50 -9.04 -30.96
C GLU A 19 13.30 -10.53 -30.65
N LYS A 20 13.84 -11.01 -29.52
CA LYS A 20 13.72 -12.40 -29.08
C LYS A 20 13.06 -12.48 -27.72
N ARG A 21 11.89 -13.13 -27.67
CA ARG A 21 11.12 -13.47 -26.44
C ARG A 21 10.84 -12.21 -25.57
N PRO A 22 10.08 -11.23 -26.07
CA PRO A 22 9.78 -9.99 -25.34
C PRO A 22 9.17 -10.26 -23.94
N ASP A 23 8.28 -11.24 -23.82
CA ASP A 23 7.69 -11.63 -22.53
C ASP A 23 8.74 -12.08 -21.50
N ARG A 24 9.82 -12.73 -21.96
CA ARG A 24 10.93 -13.14 -21.08
C ARG A 24 11.72 -11.91 -20.63
N ALA A 25 12.01 -10.98 -21.54
CA ALA A 25 12.71 -9.75 -21.20
C ALA A 25 11.93 -8.91 -20.19
N VAL A 26 10.61 -8.77 -20.37
CA VAL A 26 9.73 -8.08 -19.42
C VAL A 26 9.74 -8.79 -18.06
N ARG A 27 9.63 -10.13 -18.05
CA ARG A 27 9.68 -10.92 -16.81
C ARG A 27 11.02 -10.74 -16.07
N ASP A 28 12.13 -10.79 -16.78
CA ASP A 28 13.47 -10.65 -16.19
C ASP A 28 13.67 -9.23 -15.63
N TYR A 29 13.19 -8.20 -16.34
CA TYR A 29 13.17 -6.83 -15.83
C TYR A 29 12.32 -6.70 -14.56
N VAL A 30 11.10 -7.23 -14.55
CA VAL A 30 10.21 -7.18 -13.38
C VAL A 30 10.82 -7.87 -12.17
N ARG A 31 11.54 -8.98 -12.38
CA ARG A 31 12.33 -9.66 -11.33
C ARG A 31 13.45 -8.78 -10.78
N SER A 32 14.10 -7.96 -11.62
CA SER A 32 15.16 -7.05 -11.17
C SER A 32 14.65 -5.83 -10.39
N ILE A 33 13.40 -5.41 -10.60
CA ILE A 33 12.79 -4.26 -9.93
C ILE A 33 11.78 -4.64 -8.84
N THR A 34 11.72 -5.92 -8.49
CA THR A 34 10.75 -6.40 -7.50
C THR A 34 10.98 -5.66 -6.18
N LYS A 35 9.92 -5.05 -5.63
CA LYS A 35 9.94 -4.17 -4.43
C LYS A 35 10.61 -2.79 -4.61
N THR A 36 10.99 -2.40 -5.83
CA THR A 36 11.41 -1.02 -6.09
C THR A 36 10.17 -0.14 -6.23
N PRO A 37 10.01 0.91 -5.39
CA PRO A 37 8.90 1.83 -5.52
C PRO A 37 9.12 2.77 -6.70
N PHE A 38 8.09 2.97 -7.51
CA PHE A 38 8.03 3.95 -8.58
C PHE A 38 6.96 4.97 -8.27
N SER A 39 7.27 6.26 -8.32
CA SER A 39 6.35 7.34 -8.03
C SER A 39 6.15 8.21 -9.27
N GLY A 40 4.93 8.65 -9.48
CA GLY A 40 4.61 9.58 -10.55
C GLY A 40 3.12 9.64 -10.85
N PRO A 41 2.73 10.46 -11.82
CA PRO A 41 1.33 10.59 -12.21
C PRO A 41 0.89 9.41 -13.08
N LEU A 42 -0.26 8.81 -12.78
CA LEU A 42 -0.88 7.76 -13.59
C LEU A 42 -2.32 8.12 -13.93
N THR A 43 -2.74 7.80 -15.15
CA THR A 43 -4.12 7.90 -15.59
C THR A 43 -4.79 6.53 -15.50
N GLU A 44 -5.79 6.42 -14.66
CA GLU A 44 -6.49 5.16 -14.39
C GLU A 44 -7.56 4.93 -15.46
N SER A 45 -7.48 3.84 -16.21
CA SER A 45 -8.45 3.55 -17.28
C SER A 45 -9.72 2.89 -16.76
N ARG A 46 -9.62 2.15 -15.65
CA ARG A 46 -10.74 1.48 -15.00
C ARG A 46 -10.45 1.29 -13.52
N LEU A 47 -11.50 1.43 -12.72
CA LEU A 47 -11.50 1.10 -11.30
C LEU A 47 -12.49 -0.04 -11.02
N SER A 48 -12.12 -0.90 -10.08
CA SER A 48 -12.96 -1.98 -9.59
C SER A 48 -12.63 -2.26 -8.14
N LYS A 49 -13.57 -2.77 -7.35
CA LYS A 49 -13.26 -3.18 -5.97
C LYS A 49 -12.17 -4.25 -5.96
N THR A 50 -11.19 -4.13 -5.07
CA THR A 50 -10.16 -5.16 -4.94
C THR A 50 -10.78 -6.46 -4.43
N ILE A 51 -10.53 -7.56 -5.15
CA ILE A 51 -10.96 -8.90 -4.74
C ILE A 51 -9.90 -9.47 -3.77
N ALA A 52 -10.33 -10.26 -2.79
CA ALA A 52 -9.69 -10.67 -1.54
C ALA A 52 -8.25 -11.28 -1.56
N TYR A 53 -7.50 -11.16 -2.65
CA TYR A 53 -6.14 -11.70 -2.82
C TYR A 53 -5.03 -10.68 -2.54
N ALA A 54 -5.35 -9.48 -2.07
CA ALA A 54 -4.32 -8.53 -1.66
C ALA A 54 -3.59 -9.06 -0.41
N LYS A 55 -2.25 -9.06 -0.47
CA LYS A 55 -1.40 -9.54 0.64
C LYS A 55 -1.50 -8.63 1.87
N ARG A 56 -1.67 -7.32 1.67
CA ARG A 56 -1.88 -6.34 2.73
C ARG A 56 -3.37 -6.19 3.01
N PRO A 57 -3.83 -6.35 4.27
CA PRO A 57 -5.25 -6.20 4.63
C PRO A 57 -5.82 -4.83 4.22
N GLU A 58 -5.05 -3.76 4.39
CA GLU A 58 -5.44 -2.37 4.04
C GLU A 58 -5.78 -2.17 2.56
N LEU A 59 -5.21 -3.00 1.67
CA LEU A 59 -5.50 -2.95 0.23
C LEU A 59 -6.72 -3.80 -0.15
N ARG A 60 -7.22 -4.68 0.74
CA ARG A 60 -8.36 -5.56 0.43
C ARG A 60 -9.68 -4.79 0.36
N ASN A 61 -9.80 -3.73 1.14
CA ASN A 61 -10.99 -2.88 1.16
C ASN A 61 -10.95 -1.78 0.08
N GLY A 62 -9.79 -1.60 -0.57
CA GLY A 62 -9.61 -0.58 -1.60
C GLY A 62 -10.04 -1.01 -2.99
N HIS A 63 -9.36 -0.43 -3.97
CA HIS A 63 -9.70 -0.53 -5.39
C HIS A 63 -8.54 -1.07 -6.21
N THR A 64 -8.84 -1.84 -7.24
CA THR A 64 -7.88 -2.22 -8.28
C THR A 64 -8.07 -1.29 -9.46
N ALA A 65 -7.08 -0.42 -9.70
CA ALA A 65 -6.99 0.37 -10.91
C ALA A 65 -6.30 -0.42 -12.03
N LYS A 66 -6.78 -0.24 -13.26
CA LYS A 66 -6.08 -0.67 -14.47
C LYS A 66 -5.47 0.54 -15.14
N VAL A 67 -4.23 0.40 -15.58
CA VAL A 67 -3.48 1.42 -16.31
C VAL A 67 -2.86 0.75 -17.53
N SER A 68 -3.03 1.32 -18.72
CA SER A 68 -2.37 0.82 -19.93
C SER A 68 -0.96 1.39 -20.01
N VAL A 69 0.05 0.53 -20.17
CA VAL A 69 1.43 1.01 -20.33
C VAL A 69 1.57 1.60 -21.74
N PRO A 70 1.97 2.88 -21.89
CA PRO A 70 1.99 3.56 -23.18
C PRO A 70 2.84 2.81 -24.22
N LYS A 71 2.36 2.77 -25.47
CA LYS A 71 3.07 2.17 -26.62
C LYS A 71 3.42 0.67 -26.41
N THR A 72 2.67 -0.02 -25.55
CA THR A 72 2.78 -1.46 -25.34
C THR A 72 1.39 -2.06 -25.23
N ASP A 73 1.31 -3.38 -25.29
CA ASP A 73 0.13 -4.18 -25.00
C ASP A 73 0.08 -4.67 -23.54
N ILE A 74 0.95 -4.11 -22.69
CA ILE A 74 1.04 -4.47 -21.27
C ILE A 74 0.05 -3.64 -20.46
N THR A 75 -0.68 -4.32 -19.58
CA THR A 75 -1.57 -3.68 -18.61
C THR A 75 -0.94 -3.70 -17.23
N LEU A 76 -1.09 -2.63 -16.46
CA LEU A 76 -0.70 -2.53 -15.07
C LEU A 76 -1.97 -2.55 -14.20
N GLU A 77 -2.11 -3.57 -13.37
CA GLU A 77 -3.16 -3.67 -12.35
C GLU A 77 -2.59 -3.30 -10.99
N ILE A 78 -3.13 -2.24 -10.41
CA ILE A 78 -2.61 -1.60 -9.20
C ILE A 78 -3.65 -1.77 -8.10
N GLN A 79 -3.28 -2.43 -7.01
CA GLN A 79 -4.08 -2.45 -5.79
C GLN A 79 -3.85 -1.15 -5.02
N LEU A 80 -4.91 -0.40 -4.79
CA LEU A 80 -4.92 0.93 -4.16
C LEU A 80 -5.55 0.84 -2.77
N PHE A 81 -5.21 1.79 -1.90
CA PHE A 81 -5.83 1.90 -0.58
C PHE A 81 -7.30 2.36 -0.70
N GLU A 82 -8.09 2.08 0.34
CA GLU A 82 -9.50 2.49 0.43
C GLU A 82 -9.67 4.01 0.32
N ASN A 83 -8.75 4.77 0.92
CA ASN A 83 -8.77 6.24 0.94
C ASN A 83 -8.20 6.88 -0.33
N HIS A 84 -7.85 6.10 -1.36
CA HIS A 84 -7.33 6.67 -2.60
C HIS A 84 -8.49 7.29 -3.39
N GLU A 85 -8.43 8.62 -3.59
CA GLU A 85 -9.38 9.39 -4.38
C GLU A 85 -9.23 9.03 -5.87
N ALA A 86 -9.75 7.87 -6.23
CA ALA A 86 -9.69 7.31 -7.57
C ALA A 86 -10.99 7.66 -8.31
N GLU A 87 -10.88 8.55 -9.30
CA GLU A 87 -11.90 8.72 -10.33
C GLU A 87 -11.35 8.13 -11.63
N ALA A 88 -12.17 7.35 -12.35
CA ALA A 88 -11.71 6.80 -13.62
C ALA A 88 -11.38 7.96 -14.58
N GLN A 89 -10.28 7.84 -15.31
CA GLN A 89 -9.76 8.83 -16.26
C GLN A 89 -9.16 10.10 -15.62
N THR A 90 -9.00 10.16 -14.30
CA THR A 90 -8.21 11.22 -13.66
C THR A 90 -6.75 10.82 -13.54
N GLN A 91 -5.87 11.83 -13.53
CA GLN A 91 -4.45 11.65 -13.36
C GLN A 91 -4.12 11.83 -11.88
N THR A 92 -3.67 10.77 -11.21
CA THR A 92 -3.37 10.79 -9.78
C THR A 92 -1.91 10.44 -9.55
N LYS A 93 -1.26 11.17 -8.65
CA LYS A 93 0.13 10.89 -8.26
C LYS A 93 0.13 9.73 -7.28
N ILE A 94 0.78 8.63 -7.64
CA ILE A 94 0.84 7.44 -6.80
C ILE A 94 2.26 6.89 -6.75
N THR A 95 2.56 6.17 -5.66
CA THR A 95 3.78 5.38 -5.52
C THR A 95 3.39 3.91 -5.54
N VAL A 96 4.01 3.13 -6.42
CA VAL A 96 3.66 1.73 -6.64
C VAL A 96 4.89 0.84 -6.67
N SER A 97 4.74 -0.38 -6.17
CA SER A 97 5.72 -1.45 -6.30
C SER A 97 5.19 -2.52 -7.25
N VAL A 98 5.96 -2.87 -8.27
CA VAL A 98 5.62 -4.01 -9.14
C VAL A 98 5.97 -5.31 -8.42
N LEU A 99 5.01 -6.22 -8.35
CA LEU A 99 5.11 -7.50 -7.63
C LEU A 99 5.42 -8.66 -8.56
N LYS A 100 4.70 -8.73 -9.69
CA LYS A 100 4.85 -9.82 -10.66
C LYS A 100 4.39 -9.40 -12.04
N TYR A 101 4.82 -10.17 -13.03
CA TYR A 101 4.35 -10.11 -14.41
C TYR A 101 3.76 -11.45 -14.80
N ASP A 102 2.52 -11.43 -15.27
CA ASP A 102 1.90 -12.56 -15.95
C ASP A 102 2.07 -12.39 -17.47
N GLY A 103 2.86 -13.28 -18.07
CA GLY A 103 3.12 -13.26 -19.51
C GLY A 103 1.96 -13.79 -20.35
N TYR A 104 0.99 -14.51 -19.75
CA TYR A 104 -0.17 -14.98 -20.47
C TYR A 104 -1.17 -13.85 -20.73
N SER A 105 -1.51 -13.09 -19.67
CA SER A 105 -2.42 -11.94 -19.76
C SER A 105 -1.72 -10.61 -20.05
N LYS A 106 -0.39 -10.61 -20.17
CA LYS A 106 0.46 -9.41 -20.31
C LYS A 106 0.17 -8.37 -19.23
N THR A 107 -0.03 -8.85 -17.99
CA THR A 107 -0.44 -8.02 -16.87
C THR A 107 0.67 -7.92 -15.82
N LEU A 108 1.02 -6.68 -15.47
CA LEU A 108 1.84 -6.35 -14.32
C LEU A 108 0.91 -6.18 -13.12
N PHE A 109 1.21 -6.88 -12.04
CA PHE A 109 0.50 -6.70 -10.78
C PHE A 109 1.36 -5.85 -9.87
N ALA A 110 0.79 -4.75 -9.42
CA ALA A 110 1.43 -3.79 -8.53
C ALA A 110 0.52 -3.48 -7.34
N GLN A 111 1.13 -2.90 -6.32
CA GLN A 111 0.42 -2.39 -5.16
C GLN A 111 0.87 -0.96 -4.89
N GLN A 112 -0.03 -0.16 -4.36
CA GLN A 112 0.28 1.15 -3.81
C GLN A 112 1.18 0.97 -2.58
N GLU A 113 2.22 1.79 -2.52
CA GLU A 113 3.02 1.97 -1.30
C GLU A 113 2.52 3.23 -0.58
N PRO A 114 2.49 3.21 0.76
CA PRO A 114 2.10 4.38 1.54
C PRO A 114 3.00 5.56 1.19
N TRP A 115 2.40 6.74 1.06
CA TRP A 115 3.11 8.00 0.89
C TRP A 115 3.69 8.43 2.25
N GLN A 116 4.61 7.65 2.82
CA GLN A 116 5.41 8.08 3.95
C GLN A 116 6.84 8.29 3.48
N GLU A 117 7.43 9.40 3.93
CA GLU A 117 8.79 9.86 3.65
C GLU A 117 9.75 8.69 3.52
N ILE A 118 10.34 8.55 2.33
CA ILE A 118 11.50 7.70 2.13
C ILE A 118 12.72 8.44 2.67
N GLU A 119 12.71 8.73 3.97
CA GLU A 119 13.89 9.07 4.76
C GLU A 119 14.03 7.97 5.83
N LYS A 120 15.27 7.54 6.09
CA LYS A 120 15.66 6.41 6.97
C LYS A 120 15.61 5.01 6.36
N VAL A 121 16.35 4.79 5.27
CA VAL A 121 17.14 3.54 5.11
C VAL A 121 18.51 3.87 4.51
N ILE A 122 19.25 4.81 5.10
CA ILE A 122 20.69 5.03 4.83
C ILE A 122 21.37 5.47 6.13
N ALA A 123 21.30 4.67 7.20
CA ALA A 123 22.00 5.00 8.45
C ALA A 123 22.80 3.83 9.05
N GLU A 124 22.91 2.68 8.39
CA GLU A 124 23.72 1.56 8.92
C GLU A 124 24.68 0.93 7.90
N THR A 125 24.96 1.61 6.79
CA THR A 125 26.00 1.12 5.88
C THR A 125 26.68 2.31 5.20
N GLU A 126 27.51 3.02 5.95
CA GLU A 126 28.82 3.54 5.53
C GLU A 126 29.42 4.53 6.57
N LEU A 127 30.65 4.22 7.01
CA LEU A 127 31.68 5.09 7.61
C LEU A 127 31.30 5.87 8.89
N ASN A 128 31.85 5.63 10.07
CA ASN A 128 33.27 5.47 10.41
C ASN A 128 34.22 6.43 9.66
N THR A 129 34.11 7.73 9.97
CA THR A 129 35.25 8.66 9.97
C THR A 129 34.99 9.78 10.98
N ASP A 130 35.92 9.91 11.93
CA ASP A 130 36.06 11.01 12.89
C ASP A 130 36.09 12.39 12.23
N THR A 131 35.52 13.43 12.86
CA THR A 131 36.27 14.53 13.54
C THR A 131 35.36 15.72 13.92
N ASN A 132 35.68 16.29 15.09
CA ASN A 132 35.21 17.53 15.72
C ASN A 132 34.85 18.71 14.80
N ALA A 133 33.75 19.41 15.13
CA ALA A 133 33.75 20.88 15.32
C ALA A 133 32.51 21.39 16.09
N SER A 134 32.80 22.14 17.14
CA SER A 134 32.03 22.94 18.10
C SER A 134 30.72 23.66 17.70
N ILE A 135 29.77 23.68 18.67
CA ILE A 135 29.16 24.84 19.40
C ILE A 135 28.76 26.07 18.55
N ALA A 136 27.61 26.74 18.64
CA ALA A 136 26.52 26.92 19.61
C ALA A 136 25.29 27.40 18.82
N HIS A 137 24.10 27.46 19.45
CA HIS A 137 23.22 28.64 19.44
C HIS A 137 22.15 28.45 20.53
N SER A 138 22.27 29.19 21.63
CA SER A 138 21.10 29.56 22.44
C SER A 138 20.37 30.68 21.70
N PRO A 139 19.04 30.79 21.84
CA PRO A 139 18.58 32.02 22.48
C PRO A 139 17.36 31.85 23.42
N SER A 140 17.46 32.59 24.52
CA SER A 140 16.38 33.32 25.23
C SER A 140 15.04 32.60 25.47
N THR A 141 14.95 32.10 26.70
CA THR A 141 13.77 32.19 27.57
C THR A 141 13.20 33.61 27.61
N GLU A 142 12.02 33.84 27.01
CA GLU A 142 10.97 34.76 27.52
C GLU A 142 9.70 34.82 26.62
N ASP A 143 9.42 33.79 25.80
CA ASP A 143 8.15 33.73 25.06
C ASP A 143 7.14 32.82 25.79
N PRO A 144 6.02 33.35 26.33
CA PRO A 144 5.00 32.55 26.98
C PRO A 144 4.35 31.54 26.03
N LEU A 145 4.38 31.80 24.71
CA LEU A 145 3.87 30.88 23.70
C LEU A 145 4.79 29.67 23.53
N ALA A 146 6.12 29.87 23.60
CA ALA A 146 7.11 28.80 23.50
C ALA A 146 7.03 27.82 24.68
N LYS A 147 6.72 28.31 25.89
CA LYS A 147 6.44 27.44 27.05
C LYS A 147 5.20 26.59 26.83
N PHE A 148 4.12 27.18 26.33
CA PHE A 148 2.87 26.45 26.08
C PHE A 148 3.05 25.39 24.98
N GLN A 149 3.82 25.70 23.95
CA GLN A 149 4.15 24.76 22.87
C GLN A 149 5.02 23.61 23.38
N ALA A 150 6.01 23.88 24.24
CA ALA A 150 6.84 22.84 24.84
C ALA A 150 6.03 21.91 25.77
N GLU A 151 5.09 22.46 26.55
CA GLU A 151 4.23 21.69 27.46
C GLU A 151 3.16 20.85 26.71
N ALA A 152 2.60 21.38 25.62
CA ALA A 152 1.69 20.63 24.75
C ALA A 152 2.40 19.48 24.03
N MET A 153 3.64 19.70 23.58
CA MET A 153 4.47 18.65 22.97
C MET A 153 4.87 17.58 23.99
N ALA A 154 5.15 17.96 25.24
CA ALA A 154 5.42 17.01 26.31
C ALA A 154 4.20 16.14 26.63
N SER A 155 2.99 16.72 26.65
CA SER A 155 1.73 16.00 26.90
C SER A 155 1.34 15.03 25.76
N LEU A 156 1.76 15.31 24.52
CA LEU A 156 1.58 14.40 23.39
C LEU A 156 2.64 13.28 23.34
N SER A 157 3.81 13.50 23.95
CA SER A 157 4.89 12.52 24.02
C SER A 157 4.74 11.51 25.16
N SER A 158 3.86 11.76 26.15
CA SER A 158 3.46 10.76 27.14
C SER A 158 2.53 9.75 26.49
N HIS A 159 3.16 8.76 25.87
CA HIS A 159 2.58 7.51 25.40
C HIS A 159 1.91 6.77 26.57
N ASP A 160 0.59 6.89 26.70
CA ASP A 160 -0.29 5.84 27.21
C ASP A 160 -1.77 6.22 26.98
N THR A 161 -2.18 6.25 25.71
CA THR A 161 -3.59 6.00 25.36
C THR A 161 -3.63 4.66 24.65
N ASN A 162 -3.54 3.61 25.45
CA ASN A 162 -3.80 2.24 25.05
C ASN A 162 -5.30 2.10 24.76
N VAL A 163 -5.74 2.52 23.56
CA VAL A 163 -7.08 2.21 23.07
C VAL A 163 -7.05 0.76 22.58
N VAL A 164 -7.13 -0.16 23.53
CA VAL A 164 -7.49 -1.55 23.25
C VAL A 164 -8.97 -1.53 22.91
N SER A 165 -9.29 -1.56 21.62
CA SER A 165 -10.64 -1.83 21.14
C SER A 165 -10.99 -3.26 21.57
N ASP A 166 -11.61 -3.43 22.73
CA ASP A 166 -12.04 -4.73 23.24
C ASP A 166 -13.24 -5.23 22.45
N THR A 167 -12.99 -5.81 21.28
CA THR A 167 -14.02 -6.38 20.38
C THR A 167 -14.50 -7.76 20.83
N SER A 168 -14.05 -8.23 22.00
CA SER A 168 -14.31 -9.58 22.51
C SER A 168 -15.80 -9.82 22.78
N GLU A 169 -16.55 -8.78 23.17
CA GLU A 169 -18.00 -8.91 23.42
C GLU A 169 -18.80 -8.99 22.11
N GLU A 170 -18.39 -8.24 21.09
CA GLU A 170 -19.04 -8.26 19.76
C GLU A 170 -18.85 -9.61 19.06
N GLU A 171 -17.63 -10.17 19.15
CA GLU A 171 -17.32 -11.49 18.59
C GLU A 171 -18.10 -12.62 19.30
N LYS A 172 -18.29 -12.51 20.62
CA LYS A 172 -19.11 -13.44 21.40
C LYS A 172 -20.59 -13.36 21.02
N LEU A 173 -21.11 -12.15 20.79
CA LEU A 173 -22.49 -11.94 20.36
C LEU A 173 -22.75 -12.55 18.97
N LEU A 174 -21.82 -12.32 18.04
CA LEU A 174 -21.88 -12.89 16.68
C LEU A 174 -21.84 -14.43 16.70
N SER A 175 -20.98 -15.01 17.54
CA SER A 175 -20.90 -16.47 17.70
C SER A 175 -22.19 -17.06 18.26
N GLN A 176 -22.82 -16.37 19.22
CA GLN A 176 -24.11 -16.80 19.78
C GLN A 176 -25.22 -16.75 18.73
N MET A 177 -25.31 -15.67 17.94
CA MET A 177 -26.30 -15.55 16.86
C MET A 177 -26.15 -16.64 15.79
N GLN A 178 -24.93 -17.03 15.45
CA GLN A 178 -24.69 -18.12 14.50
C GLN A 178 -25.17 -19.47 15.04
N LEU A 179 -24.94 -19.72 16.33
CA LEU A 179 -25.40 -20.94 16.99
C LEU A 179 -26.93 -21.03 17.05
N ASP A 180 -27.59 -19.92 17.38
CA ASP A 180 -29.05 -19.85 17.45
C ASP A 180 -29.69 -20.05 16.07
N ALA A 181 -29.09 -19.49 15.02
CA ALA A 181 -29.52 -19.69 13.63
C ALA A 181 -29.35 -21.16 13.18
N ALA A 182 -28.25 -21.80 13.55
CA ALA A 182 -28.01 -23.21 13.26
C ALA A 182 -29.03 -24.13 13.97
N ASN A 183 -29.35 -23.83 15.23
CA ASN A 183 -30.36 -24.57 15.99
C ASN A 183 -31.77 -24.41 15.42
N ALA A 184 -32.13 -23.20 14.97
CA ALA A 184 -33.42 -22.95 14.30
C ALA A 184 -33.56 -23.74 12.99
N LEU A 185 -32.49 -23.79 12.19
CA LEU A 185 -32.43 -24.61 10.96
C LEU A 185 -32.54 -26.10 11.26
N ALA A 186 -31.81 -26.60 12.26
CA ALA A 186 -31.88 -28.00 12.67
C ALA A 186 -33.28 -28.41 13.15
N GLY A 187 -33.97 -27.51 13.87
CA GLY A 187 -35.37 -27.69 14.28
C GLY A 187 -36.32 -27.79 13.08
N LEU A 188 -36.16 -26.92 12.08
CA LEU A 188 -36.95 -26.96 10.84
C LEU A 188 -36.71 -28.22 10.02
N THR A 189 -35.46 -28.68 9.90
CA THR A 189 -35.13 -29.92 9.19
C THR A 189 -35.66 -31.15 9.92
N SER A 190 -35.63 -31.16 11.26
CA SER A 190 -36.19 -32.27 12.05
C SER A 190 -37.72 -32.40 11.97
N HIS A 191 -38.42 -31.30 11.63
CA HIS A 191 -39.86 -31.31 11.37
C HIS A 191 -40.22 -31.78 9.95
N LEU A 192 -39.31 -31.67 8.99
CA LEU A 192 -39.47 -32.19 7.63
C LEU A 192 -39.27 -33.71 7.55
N ASP A 193 -38.41 -34.29 8.40
CA ASP A 193 -38.16 -35.74 8.45
C ASP A 193 -39.21 -36.56 9.23
N ARG A 194 -40.27 -35.91 9.77
CA ARG A 194 -41.37 -36.57 10.51
C ARG A 194 -42.72 -36.56 9.79
N GLN A 195 -42.75 -36.16 8.52
CA GLN A 195 -43.91 -36.38 7.61
C GLN A 195 -43.59 -37.50 6.62
#